data_AF-A0A419DB18-F1
#
_entry.id   AF-A0A419DB18-F1
#
_cell.length_a   1.000
_cell.length_b   1.000
_cell.length_c   1.000
_cell.angle_alpha   90.00
_cell.angle_beta   90.00
_cell.angle_gamma   90.00
#
_symmetry.space_group_name_H-M   'P 1'
#
loop_
_entity.id
_entity.type
_entity.pdbx_description
1 polymer ?
#
loop_
_entity_poly.entity_id
_entity_poly.type
_entity_poly.pdbx_seq_one_letter_code
_entity_poly.pdbx_strand_id
1 'polypeptide(L)'
;MKESDENKSPFDLLQQMNAKGKTRASKELYIGKAVNIEEPGNTKIERFHVKNSDRGGHLGVLGTTRIGKTRLLEHLISQDIMAGNNVIVIDPKGDSDLFSKIIETAVHAGRLNDIIMITPIYPKFSSKI
;
A
#
# COMPACT_ATOMS: atom_id res chain seq x y z
N MET A 1 -34.51 9.40 16.32
CA MET A 1 -33.65 10.59 16.17
C MET A 1 -32.37 10.16 15.48
N LYS A 2 -32.13 10.59 14.24
CA LYS A 2 -30.83 10.45 13.59
C LYS A 2 -30.02 11.67 14.03
N GLU A 3 -28.94 11.47 14.79
CA GLU A 3 -27.94 12.53 14.97
C GLU A 3 -27.50 13.00 13.58
N SER A 4 -27.58 14.31 13.37
CA SER A 4 -27.23 14.97 12.12
C SER A 4 -25.74 14.76 11.82
N ASP A 5 -25.42 14.44 10.57
CA ASP A 5 -24.06 14.17 10.07
C ASP A 5 -23.08 15.37 10.19
N GLU A 6 -23.48 16.50 10.78
CA GLU A 6 -22.78 17.78 10.73
C GLU A 6 -21.63 17.95 11.75
N ASN A 7 -21.39 17.00 12.67
CA ASN A 7 -20.39 17.16 13.74
C ASN A 7 -19.38 15.99 13.88
N LYS A 8 -19.23 15.16 12.84
CA LYS A 8 -18.31 14.02 12.86
C LYS A 8 -16.86 14.47 12.67
N SER A 9 -15.95 13.99 13.50
CA SER A 9 -14.51 14.27 13.31
C SER A 9 -14.01 13.56 12.04
N PRO A 10 -12.90 14.03 11.43
CA PRO A 10 -12.27 13.32 10.31
C PRO A 10 -11.96 11.85 10.62
N PHE A 11 -11.62 11.54 11.88
CA PHE A 11 -11.36 10.17 12.31
C PHE A 11 -12.62 9.31 12.32
N ASP A 12 -13.77 9.85 12.76
CA ASP A 12 -15.05 9.12 12.74
C ASP A 12 -15.48 8.78 11.31
N LEU A 13 -15.20 9.68 10.36
CA LEU A 13 -15.44 9.43 8.93
C LEU A 13 -14.56 8.29 8.41
N LEU A 14 -13.25 8.28 8.74
CA LEU A 14 -12.36 7.18 8.39
C LEU A 14 -12.84 5.85 8.98
N GLN A 15 -13.32 5.85 10.23
CA GLN A 15 -13.86 4.64 10.85
C GLN A 15 -15.15 4.15 10.19
N GLN A 16 -16.04 5.05 9.77
CA GLN A 16 -17.24 4.68 9.01
C GLN A 16 -16.91 4.11 7.64
N MET A 17 -15.89 4.65 6.96
CA MET A 17 -15.38 4.09 5.70
C MET A 17 -14.73 2.73 5.93
N ASN A 18 -13.92 2.60 7.00
CA ASN A 18 -13.24 1.38 7.37
C ASN A 18 -14.23 0.23 7.64
N ALA A 19 -15.35 0.50 8.30
CA ALA A 19 -16.41 -0.49 8.55
C ALA A 19 -17.02 -1.09 7.26
N LYS A 20 -16.88 -0.40 6.12
CA LYS A 20 -17.34 -0.87 4.80
C LYS A 20 -16.20 -1.49 3.97
N GLY A 21 -14.96 -1.32 4.43
CA GLY A 21 -13.77 -1.83 3.77
C GLY A 21 -13.74 -3.34 3.75
N LYS A 22 -13.08 -3.91 2.75
CA LYS A 22 -12.93 -5.36 2.60
C LYS A 22 -11.67 -5.70 1.83
N THR A 23 -10.99 -6.75 2.28
CA THR A 23 -9.89 -7.35 1.53
C THR A 23 -10.43 -8.15 0.35
N ARG A 24 -9.62 -8.27 -0.70
CA ARG A 24 -9.83 -9.16 -1.83
C ARG A 24 -8.55 -9.94 -2.08
N ALA A 25 -8.55 -11.20 -1.65
CA ALA A 25 -7.41 -12.08 -1.85
C ALA A 25 -6.93 -12.09 -3.31
N SER A 26 -5.62 -12.04 -3.50
CA SER A 26 -4.96 -12.16 -4.80
C SER A 26 -3.87 -13.23 -4.72
N LYS A 27 -3.69 -13.97 -5.81
CA LYS A 27 -2.61 -14.96 -5.96
C LYS A 27 -1.36 -14.38 -6.64
N GLU A 28 -1.46 -13.14 -7.08
CA GLU A 28 -0.44 -12.45 -7.87
C GLU A 28 -0.36 -10.96 -7.53
N LEU A 29 0.80 -10.39 -7.75
CA LEU A 29 1.12 -8.98 -7.55
C LEU A 29 1.35 -8.35 -8.93
N TYR A 30 0.55 -7.36 -9.30
CA TYR A 30 0.75 -6.62 -10.54
C TYR A 30 1.91 -5.63 -10.35
N ILE A 31 2.95 -5.75 -11.16
CA ILE A 31 4.10 -4.83 -11.11
C ILE A 31 3.88 -3.66 -12.07
N GLY A 32 3.35 -3.93 -13.25
CA GLY A 32 3.22 -2.93 -14.29
C GLY A 32 3.14 -3.54 -15.68
N LYS A 33 3.42 -2.71 -16.69
CA LYS A 33 3.49 -3.14 -18.07
C LYS A 33 4.93 -3.49 -18.43
N ALA A 34 5.15 -4.57 -19.16
CA ALA A 34 6.45 -5.03 -19.62
C ALA A 34 6.43 -5.38 -21.11
N VAL A 35 7.62 -5.42 -21.70
CA VAL A 35 7.87 -5.89 -23.07
C VAL A 35 8.94 -6.99 -22.97
N ASN A 36 8.78 -8.07 -23.72
CA ASN A 36 9.79 -9.12 -23.77
C ASN A 36 11.01 -8.64 -24.58
N ILE A 37 12.16 -8.54 -23.92
CA ILE A 37 13.41 -8.07 -24.54
C ILE A 37 14.15 -9.22 -25.26
N GLU A 38 13.82 -10.48 -24.95
CA GLU A 38 14.44 -11.66 -25.57
C GLU A 38 14.05 -11.84 -27.04
N GLU A 39 13.00 -11.14 -27.48
CA GLU A 39 12.52 -11.14 -28.87
C GLU A 39 12.72 -9.74 -29.49
N PRO A 40 13.91 -9.43 -30.05
CA PRO A 40 14.17 -8.15 -30.69
C PRO A 40 13.11 -7.83 -31.76
N GLY A 41 12.48 -6.66 -31.65
CA GLY A 41 11.39 -6.23 -32.54
C GLY A 41 9.99 -6.51 -32.02
N ASN A 42 9.84 -7.32 -30.97
CA ASN A 42 8.57 -7.47 -30.26
C ASN A 42 8.32 -6.23 -29.40
N THR A 43 7.37 -5.40 -29.82
CA THR A 43 6.95 -4.18 -29.09
C THR A 43 5.67 -4.41 -28.30
N LYS A 44 5.21 -5.65 -28.18
CA LYS A 44 3.98 -5.99 -27.48
C LYS A 44 4.12 -5.69 -25.99
N ILE A 45 3.27 -4.78 -25.53
CA ILE A 45 3.20 -4.40 -24.13
C ILE A 45 2.19 -5.32 -23.43
N GLU A 46 2.65 -6.05 -22.43
CA GLU A 46 1.84 -6.96 -21.64
C GLU A 46 1.79 -6.56 -20.17
N ARG A 47 0.76 -7.01 -19.45
CA ARG A 47 0.70 -6.84 -18.00
C ARG A 47 1.62 -7.86 -17.35
N PHE A 48 2.55 -7.37 -16.54
CA PHE A 48 3.48 -8.20 -15.80
C PHE A 48 3.03 -8.37 -14.35
N HIS A 49 2.86 -9.63 -13.97
CA HIS A 49 2.46 -10.04 -12.64
C HIS A 49 3.49 -11.01 -12.06
N VAL A 50 3.73 -10.90 -10.75
CA VAL A 50 4.56 -11.85 -9.99
C VAL A 50 3.63 -12.73 -9.16
N LYS A 51 3.71 -14.05 -9.32
CA LYS A 51 2.92 -14.98 -8.51
C LYS A 51 3.39 -14.92 -7.06
N ASN A 52 2.48 -15.08 -6.11
CA ASN A 52 2.85 -15.09 -4.69
C ASN A 52 3.84 -16.21 -4.33
N SER A 53 3.79 -17.35 -5.04
CA SER A 53 4.77 -18.44 -4.91
C SER A 53 6.20 -18.00 -5.19
N ASP A 54 6.38 -17.01 -6.06
CA ASP A 54 7.68 -16.61 -6.58
C ASP A 54 8.27 -15.44 -5.78
N ARG A 55 7.45 -14.81 -4.91
CA ARG A 55 7.86 -13.65 -4.09
C ARG A 55 8.89 -13.97 -3.02
N GLY A 56 9.10 -15.24 -2.70
CA GLY A 56 10.20 -15.69 -1.84
C GLY A 56 11.59 -15.34 -2.40
N GLY A 57 11.71 -15.14 -3.72
CA GLY A 57 12.96 -14.71 -4.38
C GLY A 57 13.31 -13.24 -4.19
N HIS A 58 12.45 -12.46 -3.51
CA HIS A 58 12.58 -11.02 -3.31
C HIS A 58 12.54 -10.19 -4.61
N LEU A 59 12.36 -8.87 -4.46
CA LEU A 59 12.35 -7.92 -5.57
C LEU A 59 13.35 -6.79 -5.27
N GLY A 60 14.36 -6.65 -6.12
CA GLY A 60 15.28 -5.53 -6.11
C GLY A 60 14.81 -4.42 -7.06
N VAL A 61 14.69 -3.18 -6.57
CA VAL A 61 14.35 -2.01 -7.39
C VAL A 61 15.46 -0.99 -7.29
N LEU A 62 16.11 -0.70 -8.42
CA LEU A 62 17.22 0.25 -8.52
C LEU A 62 16.80 1.50 -9.29
N GLY A 63 17.36 2.65 -8.93
CA GLY A 63 17.14 3.90 -9.63
C GLY A 63 17.51 5.11 -8.78
N THR A 64 17.50 6.30 -9.38
CA THR A 64 17.83 7.58 -8.71
C THR A 64 16.61 8.17 -7.97
N THR A 65 16.79 9.28 -7.26
CA THR A 65 15.68 10.00 -6.61
C THR A 65 14.70 10.53 -7.67
N ARG A 66 13.39 10.56 -7.36
CA ARG A 66 12.31 11.05 -8.23
C ARG A 66 12.00 10.22 -9.48
N ILE A 67 12.67 9.08 -9.68
CA ILE A 67 12.38 8.14 -10.78
C ILE A 67 11.08 7.33 -10.59
N GLY A 68 10.41 7.47 -9.44
CA GLY A 68 9.16 6.78 -9.15
C GLY A 68 9.25 5.57 -8.21
N LYS A 69 10.39 5.34 -7.54
CA LYS A 69 10.52 4.23 -6.56
C LYS A 69 9.46 4.27 -5.45
N THR A 70 9.17 5.45 -4.88
CA THR A 70 8.11 5.60 -3.86
C THR A 70 6.74 5.26 -4.44
N ARG A 71 6.43 5.70 -5.66
CA ARG A 71 5.17 5.36 -6.35
C ARG A 71 5.04 3.86 -6.62
N LEU A 72 6.13 3.20 -6.97
CA LEU A 72 6.14 1.74 -7.09
C LEU A 72 5.86 1.09 -5.72
N LEU A 73 6.54 1.53 -4.65
CA LEU A 73 6.28 1.03 -3.30
C LEU A 73 4.82 1.21 -2.89
N GLU A 74 4.24 2.40 -3.04
CA GLU A 74 2.83 2.68 -2.80
C GLU A 74 1.93 1.68 -3.54
N HIS A 75 2.22 1.42 -4.82
CA HIS A 75 1.44 0.52 -5.66
C HIS A 75 1.50 -0.94 -5.16
N LEU A 76 2.67 -1.43 -4.77
CA LEU A 76 2.84 -2.79 -4.28
C LEU A 76 2.24 -2.97 -2.88
N ILE A 77 2.53 -2.03 -1.96
CA ILE A 77 2.00 -2.02 -0.60
C ILE A 77 0.47 -1.99 -0.63
N SER A 78 -0.12 -1.16 -1.49
CA SER A 78 -1.57 -1.05 -1.58
C SER A 78 -2.20 -2.38 -2.00
N GLN A 79 -1.60 -3.07 -2.97
CA GLN A 79 -2.08 -4.38 -3.42
C GLN A 79 -1.99 -5.44 -2.31
N ASP A 80 -0.91 -5.45 -1.53
CA ASP A 80 -0.76 -6.39 -0.44
C ASP A 80 -1.75 -6.15 0.69
N ILE A 81 -1.94 -4.89 1.12
CA ILE A 81 -2.94 -4.55 2.14
C ILE A 81 -4.34 -4.96 1.67
N MET A 82 -4.70 -4.63 0.43
CA MET A 82 -5.99 -5.03 -0.16
C MET A 82 -6.12 -6.54 -0.30
N ALA A 83 -5.03 -7.27 -0.54
CA ALA A 83 -5.03 -8.73 -0.58
C ALA A 83 -5.20 -9.39 0.79
N GLY A 84 -5.14 -8.61 1.87
CA GLY A 84 -5.18 -9.10 3.26
C GLY A 84 -3.81 -9.55 3.79
N ASN A 85 -2.72 -9.23 3.08
CA ASN A 85 -1.37 -9.55 3.53
C ASN A 85 -0.89 -8.53 4.57
N ASN A 86 -0.03 -8.96 5.48
CA ASN A 86 0.66 -8.06 6.40
C ASN A 86 1.86 -7.43 5.69
N VAL A 87 2.07 -6.14 5.90
CA VAL A 87 3.15 -5.38 5.27
C VAL A 87 3.91 -4.61 6.34
N ILE A 88 5.23 -4.69 6.30
CA ILE A 88 6.12 -3.84 7.09
C ILE A 88 6.75 -2.84 6.13
N VAL A 89 6.63 -1.55 6.46
CA VAL A 89 7.20 -0.47 5.67
C VAL A 89 8.26 0.22 6.51
N ILE A 90 9.49 0.26 5.99
CA ILE A 90 10.60 0.99 6.58
C ILE A 90 10.92 2.14 5.64
N ASP A 91 10.51 3.35 6.02
CA ASP A 91 10.81 4.56 5.26
C ASP A 91 11.70 5.51 6.08
N PRO A 92 13.01 5.58 5.78
CA PRO A 92 13.92 6.47 6.50
C PRO A 92 13.67 7.95 6.20
N LYS A 93 12.88 8.27 5.15
CA LYS A 93 12.59 9.65 4.76
C LYS A 93 11.39 10.24 5.48
N GLY A 94 10.49 9.40 6.02
CA GLY A 94 9.25 9.84 6.65
C GLY A 94 8.31 10.52 5.66
N ASP A 95 8.15 9.95 4.47
CA ASP A 95 7.30 10.46 3.40
C ASP A 95 5.81 10.42 3.82
N SER A 96 5.23 11.61 4.00
CA SER A 96 3.83 11.77 4.41
C SER A 96 2.85 11.25 3.36
N ASP A 97 3.21 11.28 2.08
CA ASP A 97 2.33 10.81 1.00
C ASP A 97 2.23 9.29 1.03
N LEU A 98 3.36 8.60 1.26
CA LEU A 98 3.39 7.15 1.43
C LEU A 98 2.53 6.72 2.63
N PHE A 99 2.68 7.39 3.77
CA PHE A 99 1.88 7.09 4.96
C PHE A 99 0.40 7.34 4.71
N SER A 100 0.04 8.46 4.10
CA SER A 100 -1.35 8.78 3.75
C SER A 100 -1.95 7.70 2.84
N LYS A 101 -1.18 7.19 1.86
CA LYS A 101 -1.64 6.13 0.97
C LYS A 101 -1.86 4.80 1.70
N ILE A 102 -1.03 4.47 2.68
CA ILE A 102 -1.20 3.30 3.53
C ILE A 102 -2.50 3.42 4.34
N ILE A 103 -2.76 4.57 4.97
CA ILE A 103 -4.00 4.80 5.73
C ILE A 103 -5.23 4.69 4.82
N GLU A 104 -5.23 5.37 3.66
CA GLU A 104 -6.30 5.28 2.67
C GLU A 104 -6.58 3.83 2.27
N THR A 105 -5.53 3.06 1.99
CA THR A 105 -5.67 1.67 1.56
C THR A 105 -6.14 0.77 2.70
N ALA A 106 -5.65 0.97 3.92
CA ALA A 106 -6.08 0.22 5.09
C ALA A 106 -7.57 0.45 5.37
N VAL A 107 -8.06 1.68 5.24
CA VAL A 107 -9.49 2.01 5.32
C VAL A 107 -10.28 1.23 4.28
N HIS A 108 -9.86 1.24 3.01
CA HIS A 108 -10.53 0.48 1.95
C HIS A 108 -10.49 -1.04 2.16
N ALA A 109 -9.45 -1.55 2.82
CA ALA A 109 -9.33 -2.96 3.18
C ALA A 109 -10.11 -3.35 4.44
N GLY A 110 -10.62 -2.38 5.22
CA GLY A 110 -11.25 -2.62 6.52
C GLY A 110 -10.25 -2.90 7.65
N ARG A 111 -9.01 -2.43 7.47
CA ARG A 111 -7.83 -2.75 8.28
C ARG A 111 -7.19 -1.53 8.93
N LEU A 112 -7.90 -0.40 9.05
CA LEU A 112 -7.38 0.80 9.71
C LEU A 112 -6.90 0.51 11.14
N ASN A 113 -7.63 -0.35 11.86
CA ASN A 113 -7.31 -0.70 13.25
C ASN A 113 -6.08 -1.62 13.38
N ASP A 114 -5.54 -2.15 12.27
CA ASP A 114 -4.33 -2.99 12.25
C ASP A 114 -3.05 -2.14 12.14
N ILE A 115 -3.16 -0.83 11.94
CA ILE A 115 -2.00 0.05 11.70
C ILE A 115 -1.20 0.24 12.99
N ILE A 116 0.09 -0.11 12.90
CA ILE A 116 1.08 0.15 13.94
C ILE A 116 2.12 1.10 13.35
N MET A 117 2.33 2.24 14.02
CA MET A 117 3.35 3.21 13.64
C MET A 117 4.45 3.25 14.70
N ILE A 118 5.70 3.10 14.28
CA ILE A 118 6.88 3.30 15.13
C ILE A 118 7.67 4.46 14.53
N THR A 119 7.79 5.56 15.26
CA THR A 119 8.47 6.75 14.76
C THR A 119 9.09 7.58 15.89
N PRO A 120 10.33 8.08 15.72
CA PRO A 120 10.91 9.03 16.66
C PRO A 120 10.35 10.45 16.48
N ILE A 121 9.69 10.75 15.35
CA ILE A 121 9.21 12.10 15.01
C ILE A 121 8.02 12.48 15.89
N TYR A 122 7.16 11.50 16.21
CA TYR A 122 5.98 11.69 17.04
C TYR A 122 5.94 10.70 18.21
N PRO A 123 6.81 10.86 19.23
CA PRO A 123 6.94 9.87 20.31
C PRO A 123 5.65 9.59 21.08
N LYS A 124 4.74 10.59 21.16
CA LYS A 124 3.44 10.45 21.84
C LYS A 124 2.47 9.52 21.10
N PHE A 125 2.62 9.40 19.78
CA PHE A 125 1.75 8.58 18.91
C PHE A 125 2.46 7.32 18.40
N SER A 126 3.76 7.19 18.67
CA SER A 126 4.51 5.97 18.36
C SER A 126 4.07 4.83 19.26
N SER A 127 3.89 3.65 18.67
CA SER A 127 3.78 2.42 19.41
C SER A 127 5.03 2.19 20.25
N LYS A 128 4.85 1.58 21.43
CA LYS A 128 5.91 1.12 22.32
C LYS A 128 6.01 -0.40 22.16
N ILE A 129 7.22 -0.89 21.92
CA ILE A 129 7.54 -2.32 21.75
C ILE A 129 8.28 -2.78 23.00
#